data_AF-A0A8B4I4R6-F1
#
_entry.id   AF-A0A8B4I4R6-F1
#
_cell.length_a   1.000
_cell.length_b   1.000
_cell.length_c   1.000
_cell.angle_alpha   90.00
_cell.angle_beta   90.00
_cell.angle_gamma   90.00
#
_symmetry.space_group_name_H-M   'P 1'
#
loop_
_entity.id
_entity.type
_entity.pdbx_description
1 polymer ?
#
loop_
_entity_poly.entity_id
_entity_poly.type
_entity_poly.pdbx_seq_one_letter_code
_entity_poly.pdbx_strand_id
1 'polypeptide(L)'
;MKAYAPPEAAGMTFSESGPVPSQGNIAQQIFWYTAFTADMTKPGLPVVNADGTPKWRMAPSPVGPYWEKGMKKGYQDVGSWTFLKSTPEKQKLAAWLYAQFVTSKTVSLKKTIVGLTPIRESDINSQAMTDLAPKLGGLVEFYRSPARVEWTPTGTNVPDYPRLAQLWWSNIAAAASGEKTPQQALDNLAKEQDAIMTRLERSKVQPVCGPKMNPERDAQYWFDQPGAPKPKLANEKPKGETVAYGDLLKQWEAARK
;
A
#
# COMPACT_ATOMS: atom_id res chain seq x y z
N MET A 1 1.30 -18.03 -9.10
CA MET A 1 2.68 -17.82 -8.59
C MET A 1 3.66 -18.80 -9.21
N LYS A 2 3.55 -20.12 -8.98
CA LYS A 2 4.53 -21.14 -9.44
C LYS A 2 4.89 -21.12 -10.94
N ALA A 3 4.00 -20.66 -11.81
CA ALA A 3 4.25 -20.59 -13.26
C ALA A 3 4.88 -19.27 -13.74
N TYR A 4 4.83 -18.20 -12.94
CA TYR A 4 5.11 -16.83 -13.41
C TYR A 4 5.99 -16.00 -12.47
N ALA A 5 6.36 -16.53 -11.30
CA ALA A 5 7.26 -15.89 -10.35
C ALA A 5 8.55 -16.71 -10.22
N PRO A 6 9.69 -16.07 -9.88
CA PRO A 6 10.93 -16.79 -9.57
C PRO A 6 10.70 -17.86 -8.47
N PRO A 7 11.36 -19.03 -8.56
CA PRO A 7 11.19 -20.10 -7.57
C PRO A 7 11.46 -19.66 -6.12
N GLU A 8 12.43 -18.76 -5.93
CA GLU A 8 12.87 -18.25 -4.64
C GLU A 8 11.87 -17.26 -4.03
N ALA A 9 10.94 -16.71 -4.81
CA ALA A 9 10.03 -15.65 -4.37
C ALA A 9 9.16 -16.07 -3.17
N ALA A 10 8.83 -17.35 -3.05
CA ALA A 10 8.02 -17.86 -1.93
C ALA A 10 8.76 -17.84 -0.58
N GLY A 11 10.10 -17.85 -0.59
CA GLY A 11 10.92 -17.81 0.62
C GLY A 11 11.40 -16.41 1.00
N MET A 12 11.16 -15.41 0.15
CA MET A 12 11.65 -14.05 0.37
C MET A 12 10.81 -13.31 1.40
N THR A 13 11.49 -12.63 2.31
CA THR A 13 10.94 -11.59 3.16
C THR A 13 10.74 -10.28 2.39
N PHE A 14 10.11 -9.30 3.04
CA PHE A 14 9.94 -7.95 2.49
C PHE A 14 11.28 -7.30 2.09
N SER A 15 12.28 -7.38 2.97
CA SER A 15 13.60 -6.76 2.72
C SER A 15 14.40 -7.47 1.64
N GLU A 16 14.17 -8.76 1.42
CA GLU A 16 14.82 -9.52 0.35
C GLU A 16 14.15 -9.28 -1.01
N SER A 17 12.82 -9.17 -1.04
CA SER A 17 12.06 -8.95 -2.28
C SER A 17 12.13 -7.50 -2.79
N GLY A 18 12.25 -6.52 -1.90
CA GLY A 18 12.28 -5.09 -2.24
C GLY A 18 13.34 -4.70 -3.30
N PRO A 19 14.61 -5.12 -3.16
CA PRO A 19 15.67 -4.79 -4.12
C PRO A 19 15.65 -5.60 -5.43
N VAL A 20 14.89 -6.69 -5.51
CA VAL A 20 14.89 -7.62 -6.68
C VAL A 20 14.66 -6.92 -8.02
N PRO A 21 13.74 -5.94 -8.17
CA PRO A 21 13.54 -5.26 -9.46
C PRO A 21 14.80 -4.59 -10.00
N SER A 22 15.68 -4.06 -9.13
CA SER A 22 16.92 -3.39 -9.54
C SER A 22 17.89 -4.31 -10.28
N GLN A 23 17.77 -5.62 -10.08
CA GLN A 23 18.61 -6.65 -10.68
C GLN A 23 18.21 -6.95 -12.13
N GLY A 24 17.04 -6.52 -12.58
CA GLY A 24 16.59 -6.72 -13.97
C GLY A 24 16.16 -8.14 -14.33
N ASN A 25 16.02 -9.03 -13.34
CA ASN A 25 15.66 -10.44 -13.53
C ASN A 25 14.14 -10.69 -13.53
N ILE A 26 13.33 -9.66 -13.29
CA ILE A 26 11.86 -9.75 -13.28
C ILE A 26 11.25 -8.67 -14.17
N ALA A 27 10.11 -9.00 -14.80
CA ALA A 27 9.36 -8.07 -15.63
C ALA A 27 8.44 -7.14 -14.81
N GLN A 28 8.00 -7.61 -13.63
CA GLN A 28 7.03 -6.89 -12.81
C GLN A 28 7.19 -7.28 -11.33
N GLN A 29 7.08 -6.28 -10.45
CA GLN A 29 6.84 -6.47 -9.03
C GLN A 29 5.44 -5.96 -8.71
N ILE A 30 4.61 -6.81 -8.13
CA ILE A 30 3.31 -6.40 -7.58
C ILE A 30 3.59 -5.78 -6.21
N PHE A 31 2.95 -4.65 -5.92
CA PHE A 31 3.15 -3.90 -4.69
C PHE A 31 4.57 -3.30 -4.57
N TRP A 32 4.70 -2.07 -5.07
CA TRP A 32 5.97 -1.34 -5.03
C TRP A 32 5.99 -0.36 -3.86
N TYR A 33 6.91 -0.58 -2.92
CA TYR A 33 7.23 0.38 -1.87
C TYR A 33 8.19 1.46 -2.38
N THR A 34 7.78 2.73 -2.38
CA THR A 34 8.57 3.82 -2.97
C THR A 34 9.96 4.00 -2.36
N ALA A 35 10.18 3.51 -1.13
CA ALA A 35 11.49 3.52 -0.48
C ALA A 35 12.58 2.76 -1.25
N PHE A 36 12.23 1.79 -2.10
CA PHE A 36 13.20 1.06 -2.94
C PHE A 36 13.46 1.74 -4.29
N THR A 37 12.72 2.81 -4.63
CA THR A 37 12.84 3.47 -5.94
C THR A 37 14.20 4.10 -6.16
N ALA A 38 14.75 4.76 -5.13
CA ALA A 38 16.03 5.48 -5.26
C ALA A 38 17.19 4.53 -5.60
N ASP A 39 17.12 3.29 -5.11
CA ASP A 39 18.10 2.26 -5.45
C ASP A 39 17.96 1.78 -6.90
N MET A 40 16.77 1.88 -7.51
CA MET A 40 16.53 1.49 -8.90
C MET A 40 16.91 2.56 -9.92
N THR A 41 17.30 3.76 -9.49
CA THR A 41 17.71 4.86 -10.38
C THR A 41 19.23 5.01 -10.48
N LYS A 42 20.00 4.15 -9.80
CA LYS A 42 21.46 4.25 -9.79
C LYS A 42 22.06 3.91 -11.17
N PRO A 43 22.97 4.73 -11.71
CA PRO A 43 23.67 4.42 -12.96
C PRO A 43 24.41 3.08 -12.90
N GLY A 44 24.49 2.39 -14.03
CA GLY A 44 25.18 1.10 -14.16
C GLY A 44 24.34 -0.13 -13.81
N LEU A 45 23.13 0.06 -13.28
CA LEU A 45 22.19 -1.04 -13.06
C LEU A 45 21.62 -1.57 -14.39
N PRO A 46 21.30 -2.88 -14.49
CA PRO A 46 20.76 -3.48 -15.70
C PRO A 46 19.41 -2.86 -16.12
N VAL A 47 18.68 -2.27 -15.16
CA VAL A 47 17.38 -1.61 -15.37
C VAL A 47 17.46 -0.11 -15.64
N VAL A 48 18.66 0.43 -15.81
CA VAL A 48 18.91 1.83 -16.15
C VAL A 48 19.65 1.88 -17.50
N ASN A 49 19.22 2.77 -18.39
CA ASN A 49 19.87 3.01 -19.67
C ASN A 49 21.19 3.78 -19.48
N ALA A 50 22.03 3.78 -20.52
CA ALA A 50 23.31 4.50 -20.49
C ALA A 50 23.16 6.02 -20.27
N ASP A 51 22.04 6.61 -20.70
CA ASP A 51 21.70 8.02 -20.49
C ASP A 51 21.11 8.31 -19.09
N GLY A 52 21.00 7.28 -18.24
CA GLY A 52 20.44 7.38 -16.89
C GLY A 52 18.91 7.32 -16.81
N THR A 53 18.21 7.11 -17.94
CA THR A 53 16.75 6.91 -17.92
C THR A 53 16.39 5.48 -17.49
N PRO A 54 15.26 5.27 -16.79
CA PRO A 54 14.86 3.94 -16.35
C PRO A 54 14.29 3.12 -17.52
N LYS A 55 14.58 1.81 -17.53
CA LYS A 55 13.92 0.82 -18.40
C LYS A 55 12.56 0.36 -17.86
N TRP A 56 12.25 0.72 -16.61
CA TRP A 56 11.03 0.38 -15.89
C TRP A 56 10.05 1.55 -15.86
N ARG A 57 8.77 1.26 -15.55
CA ARG A 57 7.73 2.28 -15.34
C ARG A 57 6.87 1.92 -14.14
N MET A 58 6.47 2.94 -13.38
CA MET A 58 5.41 2.83 -12.38
C MET A 58 4.06 2.81 -13.09
N ALA A 59 3.22 1.86 -12.71
CA ALA A 59 1.86 1.72 -13.21
C ALA A 59 0.89 1.49 -12.03
N PRO A 60 -0.41 1.80 -12.20
CA PRO A 60 -1.45 1.42 -11.25
C PRO A 60 -1.40 -0.08 -10.95
N SER A 61 -1.82 -0.44 -9.73
CA SER A 61 -2.09 -1.83 -9.38
C SER A 61 -3.09 -2.43 -10.38
N PRO A 62 -2.85 -3.66 -10.88
CA PRO A 62 -3.87 -4.38 -11.63
C PRO A 62 -5.09 -4.62 -10.72
N VAL A 63 -6.27 -4.61 -11.33
CA VAL A 63 -7.54 -4.82 -10.60
C VAL A 63 -8.05 -6.24 -10.81
N GLY A 64 -8.73 -6.78 -9.79
CA GLY A 64 -9.36 -8.09 -9.84
C GLY A 64 -10.81 -8.01 -10.33
N PRO A 65 -11.47 -9.18 -10.53
CA PRO A 65 -12.86 -9.27 -11.03
C PRO A 65 -13.90 -8.64 -10.10
N TYR A 66 -13.54 -8.42 -8.83
CA TYR A 66 -14.38 -7.80 -7.82
C TYR A 66 -14.30 -6.27 -7.77
N TRP A 67 -13.34 -5.69 -8.48
CA TRP A 67 -13.10 -4.26 -8.44
C TRP A 67 -14.11 -3.53 -9.33
N GLU A 68 -14.71 -2.47 -8.80
CA GLU A 68 -15.62 -1.58 -9.51
C GLU A 68 -15.09 -0.14 -9.45
N LYS A 69 -15.51 0.69 -10.41
CA LYS A 69 -15.12 2.11 -10.44
C LYS A 69 -15.48 2.80 -9.11
N GLY A 70 -14.49 3.44 -8.50
CA GLY A 70 -14.61 4.08 -7.18
C GLY A 70 -14.08 3.24 -6.02
N MET A 71 -13.78 1.96 -6.25
CA MET A 71 -13.04 1.15 -5.27
C MET A 71 -11.55 1.51 -5.28
N LYS A 72 -10.91 1.37 -4.12
CA LYS A 72 -9.48 1.65 -3.94
C LYS A 72 -8.63 0.65 -4.73
N LYS A 73 -7.46 1.09 -5.18
CA LYS A 73 -6.45 0.24 -5.89
C LYS A 73 -5.29 -0.21 -5.00
N GLY A 74 -5.26 0.27 -3.76
CA GLY A 74 -4.26 -0.06 -2.75
C GLY A 74 -4.39 0.85 -1.54
N TYR A 75 -3.30 0.95 -0.78
CA TYR A 75 -3.18 1.86 0.35
C TYR A 75 -1.89 2.67 0.25
N GLN A 76 -1.85 3.82 0.92
CA GLN A 76 -0.61 4.57 1.14
C GLN A 76 -0.20 4.48 2.60
N ASP A 77 1.08 4.18 2.83
CA ASP A 77 1.70 4.32 4.15
C ASP A 77 2.08 5.77 4.38
N VAL A 78 1.36 6.41 5.30
CA VAL A 78 1.57 7.81 5.67
C VAL A 78 2.09 7.90 7.10
N GLY A 79 3.38 8.21 7.23
CA GLY A 79 3.98 8.49 8.53
C GLY A 79 3.46 9.81 9.10
N SER A 80 3.21 9.84 10.41
CA SER A 80 2.80 11.03 11.14
C SER A 80 3.68 11.26 12.36
N TRP A 81 3.90 12.53 12.72
CA TRP A 81 4.53 12.87 13.99
C TRP A 81 3.49 12.73 15.11
N THR A 82 3.78 11.88 16.09
CA THR A 82 2.92 11.67 17.26
C THR A 82 3.57 12.24 18.51
N PHE A 83 2.89 13.20 19.14
CA PHE A 83 3.32 13.79 20.41
C PHE A 83 2.45 13.24 21.54
N LEU A 84 3.07 12.53 22.49
CA LEU A 84 2.32 11.92 23.59
C LEU A 84 1.91 12.97 24.62
N LYS A 85 0.68 12.85 25.14
CA LYS A 85 0.19 13.74 26.20
C LYS A 85 1.02 13.66 27.48
N SER A 86 1.60 12.49 27.76
CA SER A 86 2.45 12.22 28.93
C SER A 86 3.87 12.79 28.82
N THR A 87 4.31 13.22 27.64
CA THR A 87 5.66 13.80 27.47
C THR A 87 5.72 15.15 28.19
N PRO A 88 6.72 15.39 29.07
CA PRO A 88 6.81 16.68 29.75
C PRO A 88 7.01 17.81 28.73
N GLU A 89 6.45 18.98 29.06
CA GLU A 89 6.17 20.03 28.09
C GLU A 89 7.40 20.49 27.31
N LYS A 90 8.52 20.71 27.99
CA LYS A 90 9.77 21.15 27.38
C LYS A 90 10.28 20.18 26.31
N GLN A 91 10.23 18.88 26.57
CA GLN A 91 10.65 17.85 25.62
C GLN A 91 9.68 17.74 24.44
N LYS A 92 8.37 17.86 24.70
CA LYS A 92 7.34 17.85 23.66
C LYS A 92 7.51 19.04 22.71
N LEU A 93 7.76 20.23 23.22
CA LEU A 93 8.03 21.43 22.42
C LEU A 93 9.33 21.28 21.60
N ALA A 94 10.39 20.72 22.19
CA ALA A 94 11.63 20.44 21.47
C ALA A 94 11.40 19.44 20.32
N ALA A 95 10.67 18.35 20.57
CA ALA A 95 10.31 17.39 19.53
C ALA A 95 9.44 18.03 18.44
N TRP A 96 8.52 18.93 18.80
CA TRP A 96 7.70 19.67 17.84
C TRP A 96 8.55 20.58 16.94
N LEU A 97 9.50 21.33 17.51
CA LEU A 97 10.44 22.14 16.73
C LEU A 97 11.29 21.29 15.78
N TYR A 98 11.75 20.12 16.22
CA TYR A 98 12.48 19.19 15.36
C TYR A 98 11.61 18.67 14.21
N ALA A 99 10.35 18.32 14.48
CA ALA A 99 9.41 17.93 13.44
C ALA A 99 9.17 19.05 12.42
N GLN A 100 9.09 20.31 12.85
CA GLN A 100 9.01 21.48 11.96
C GLN A 100 10.28 21.60 11.09
N PHE A 101 11.46 21.41 11.66
CA PHE A 101 12.72 21.43 10.90
C PHE A 101 12.76 20.34 9.82
N VAL A 102 12.47 19.09 10.18
CA VAL A 102 12.50 17.94 9.24
C VAL A 102 11.46 18.09 8.13
N THR A 103 10.33 18.73 8.42
CA THR A 103 9.26 18.99 7.44
C THR A 103 9.39 20.34 6.74
N SER A 104 10.40 21.16 7.05
CA SER A 104 10.65 22.44 6.38
C SER A 104 10.90 22.24 4.89
N LYS A 105 10.54 23.23 4.05
CA LYS A 105 10.59 23.10 2.57
C LYS A 105 11.94 22.59 2.05
N THR A 106 13.04 23.15 2.54
CA THR A 106 14.38 22.77 2.06
C THR A 106 14.76 21.35 2.48
N VAL A 107 14.52 20.99 3.74
CA VAL A 107 14.91 19.66 4.27
C VAL A 107 14.04 18.57 3.67
N SER A 108 12.72 18.79 3.61
CA SER A 108 11.77 17.84 3.02
C SER A 108 11.98 17.67 1.51
N LEU A 109 12.25 18.73 0.74
CA LEU A 109 12.61 18.61 -0.67
C LEU A 109 13.90 17.81 -0.86
N LYS A 110 14.96 18.10 -0.06
CA LYS A 110 16.20 17.33 -0.13
C LYS A 110 15.97 15.84 0.19
N LYS A 111 15.18 15.54 1.23
CA LYS A 111 14.79 14.17 1.57
C LYS A 111 14.04 13.52 0.41
N THR A 112 13.08 14.21 -0.20
CA THR A 112 12.31 13.71 -1.35
C THR A 112 13.21 13.41 -2.54
N ILE A 113 14.19 14.26 -2.85
CA ILE A 113 15.13 14.04 -3.95
C ILE A 113 16.01 12.80 -3.69
N VAL A 114 16.44 12.59 -2.44
CA VAL A 114 17.34 11.47 -2.09
C VAL A 114 16.58 10.15 -1.95
N GLY A 115 15.45 10.15 -1.25
CA GLY A 115 14.71 8.93 -0.90
C GLY A 115 13.48 8.64 -1.77
N LEU A 116 13.04 9.61 -2.59
CA LEU A 116 11.85 9.50 -3.44
C LEU A 116 10.55 9.17 -2.68
N THR A 117 10.48 9.59 -1.41
CA THR A 117 9.29 9.48 -0.55
C THR A 117 8.72 10.87 -0.25
N PRO A 118 7.92 11.47 -1.16
CA PRO A 118 7.41 12.82 -0.97
C PRO A 118 6.43 12.88 0.20
N ILE A 119 6.57 13.90 1.05
CA ILE A 119 5.64 14.16 2.17
C ILE A 119 4.93 15.51 2.06
N ARG A 120 5.35 16.37 1.12
CA ARG A 120 4.69 17.66 0.84
C ARG A 120 4.33 17.75 -0.63
N GLU A 121 3.16 18.30 -0.88
CA GLU A 121 2.74 18.64 -2.24
C GLU A 121 3.68 19.69 -2.89
N SER A 122 4.25 20.60 -2.09
CA SER A 122 5.25 21.56 -2.57
C SER A 122 6.53 20.90 -3.10
N ASP A 123 6.88 19.72 -2.58
CA ASP A 123 8.12 19.04 -2.98
C ASP A 123 7.91 18.40 -4.34
N ILE A 124 6.82 17.64 -4.50
CA ILE A 124 6.50 16.95 -5.76
C ILE A 124 6.21 17.93 -6.89
N ASN A 125 5.66 19.11 -6.61
CA ASN A 125 5.40 20.17 -7.59
C ASN A 125 6.59 21.12 -7.82
N SER A 126 7.74 20.88 -7.19
CA SER A 126 8.92 21.73 -7.38
C SER A 126 9.56 21.55 -8.77
N GLN A 127 10.30 22.57 -9.22
CA GLN A 127 11.09 22.50 -10.45
C GLN A 127 12.13 21.37 -10.38
N ALA A 128 12.78 21.17 -9.23
CA ALA A 128 13.73 20.10 -9.04
C ALA A 128 13.13 18.71 -9.33
N MET A 129 11.87 18.47 -8.93
CA MET A 129 11.18 17.22 -9.26
C MET A 129 10.73 17.16 -10.73
N THR A 130 10.44 18.30 -11.37
CA THR A 130 10.22 18.35 -12.82
C THR A 130 11.48 17.95 -13.59
N ASP A 131 12.64 18.47 -13.20
CA ASP A 131 13.92 18.18 -13.86
C ASP A 131 14.34 16.71 -13.66
N LEU A 132 13.97 16.12 -12.51
CA LEU A 132 14.23 14.71 -12.21
C LEU A 132 13.22 13.75 -12.86
N ALA A 133 12.00 14.19 -13.19
CA ALA A 133 10.91 13.32 -13.64
C ALA A 133 11.30 12.33 -14.75
N PRO A 134 12.07 12.71 -15.81
CA PRO A 134 12.48 11.77 -16.86
C PRO A 134 13.29 10.56 -16.36
N LYS A 135 13.90 10.66 -15.17
CA LYS A 135 14.72 9.61 -14.55
C LYS A 135 13.98 8.77 -13.52
N LEU A 136 12.70 9.09 -13.24
CA LEU A 136 11.94 8.49 -12.14
C LEU A 136 10.78 7.60 -12.60
N GLY A 137 10.74 7.27 -13.90
CA GLY A 137 9.90 6.19 -14.42
C GLY A 137 8.41 6.35 -14.14
N GLY A 138 7.89 7.58 -14.08
CA GLY A 138 6.47 7.85 -13.82
C GLY A 138 6.11 8.23 -12.38
N LEU A 139 7.06 8.24 -11.44
CA LEU A 139 6.79 8.58 -10.04
C LEU A 139 6.20 10.00 -9.90
N VAL A 140 6.81 10.97 -10.58
CA VAL A 140 6.40 12.38 -10.48
C VAL A 140 5.02 12.56 -11.11
N GLU A 141 4.81 11.96 -12.27
CA GLU A 141 3.55 11.97 -13.00
C GLU A 141 2.43 11.35 -12.16
N PHE A 142 2.67 10.18 -11.56
CA PHE A 142 1.72 9.50 -10.68
C PHE A 142 1.33 10.37 -9.49
N TYR A 143 2.31 10.87 -8.72
CA TYR A 143 2.02 11.71 -7.55
C TYR A 143 1.48 13.09 -7.91
N ARG A 144 1.63 13.58 -9.14
CA ARG A 144 0.94 14.79 -9.63
C ARG A 144 -0.44 14.47 -10.24
N SER A 145 -0.76 13.21 -10.46
CA SER A 145 -2.07 12.79 -10.97
C SER A 145 -3.10 12.64 -9.85
N PRO A 146 -4.40 12.71 -10.15
CA PRO A 146 -5.46 12.35 -9.19
C PRO A 146 -5.49 10.85 -8.88
N ALA A 147 -4.83 10.00 -9.68
CA ALA A 147 -4.82 8.55 -9.44
C ALA A 147 -4.25 8.22 -8.05
N ARG A 148 -3.33 9.04 -7.50
CA ARG A 148 -2.82 8.88 -6.13
C ARG A 148 -3.93 8.80 -5.09
N VAL A 149 -5.06 9.48 -5.31
CA VAL A 149 -6.20 9.52 -4.38
C VAL A 149 -6.92 8.17 -4.34
N GLU A 150 -6.85 7.33 -5.38
CA GLU A 150 -7.44 5.99 -5.36
C GLU A 150 -6.74 5.02 -4.38
N TRP A 151 -5.64 5.44 -3.75
CA TRP A 151 -4.94 4.72 -2.68
C TRP A 151 -5.21 5.30 -1.28
N THR A 152 -6.09 6.31 -1.16
CA THR A 152 -6.37 7.04 0.09
C THR A 152 -7.89 7.27 0.23
N PRO A 153 -8.49 7.23 1.44
CA PRO A 153 -7.89 6.95 2.75
C PRO A 153 -7.61 5.45 2.96
N THR A 154 -6.74 5.10 3.92
CA THR A 154 -6.40 3.70 4.26
C THR A 154 -7.55 2.95 4.97
N GLY A 155 -8.64 3.65 5.32
CA GLY A 155 -9.81 3.08 6.00
C GLY A 155 -9.92 3.55 7.45
N THR A 156 -10.92 3.04 8.16
CA THR A 156 -11.12 3.32 9.59
C THR A 156 -10.22 2.40 10.41
N ASN A 157 -9.66 2.91 11.51
CA ASN A 157 -8.91 2.08 12.45
C ASN A 157 -9.79 0.96 13.02
N VAL A 158 -9.21 -0.24 13.16
CA VAL A 158 -9.86 -1.37 13.83
C VAL A 158 -9.59 -1.33 15.35
N PRO A 159 -10.51 -1.85 16.19
CA PRO A 159 -10.44 -1.72 17.65
C PRO A 159 -9.13 -2.14 18.32
N ASP A 160 -8.45 -3.19 17.86
CA ASP A 160 -7.16 -3.65 18.41
C ASP A 160 -6.26 -4.16 17.29
N TYR A 161 -5.86 -3.23 16.40
CA TYR A 161 -5.02 -3.56 15.23
C TYR A 161 -3.77 -4.38 15.60
N PRO A 162 -2.99 -4.05 16.65
CA PRO A 162 -1.79 -4.81 16.99
C PRO A 162 -2.04 -6.29 17.24
N ARG A 163 -3.17 -6.65 17.90
CA ARG A 163 -3.51 -8.06 18.11
C ARG A 163 -4.11 -8.71 16.87
N LEU A 164 -5.02 -8.01 16.18
CA LEU A 164 -5.70 -8.55 14.99
C LEU A 164 -4.74 -8.78 13.82
N ALA A 165 -3.73 -7.91 13.66
CA ALA A 165 -2.74 -8.01 12.59
C ALA A 165 -1.80 -9.24 12.74
N GLN A 166 -1.59 -9.74 13.96
CA GLN A 166 -0.76 -10.94 14.16
C GLN A 166 -1.45 -12.20 13.62
N LEU A 167 -2.78 -12.26 13.68
CA LEU A 167 -3.57 -13.39 13.15
C LEU A 167 -3.48 -13.49 11.62
N TRP A 168 -3.26 -12.36 10.93
CA TRP A 168 -3.11 -12.34 9.48
C TRP A 168 -1.93 -13.19 9.03
N TRP A 169 -0.78 -13.07 9.69
CA TRP A 169 0.44 -13.75 9.27
C TRP A 169 0.33 -15.28 9.37
N SER A 170 -0.22 -15.80 10.46
CA SER A 170 -0.39 -17.25 10.64
C SER A 170 -1.36 -17.84 9.61
N ASN A 171 -2.50 -17.19 9.37
CA ASN A 171 -3.52 -17.68 8.46
C ASN A 171 -3.09 -17.56 6.99
N ILE A 172 -2.47 -16.45 6.59
CA ILE A 172 -1.95 -16.30 5.22
C ILE A 172 -0.80 -17.26 4.95
N ALA A 173 0.07 -17.52 5.93
CA ALA A 173 1.15 -18.50 5.78
C ALA A 173 0.60 -19.91 5.48
N ALA A 174 -0.44 -20.34 6.18
CA ALA A 174 -1.09 -21.64 5.94
C ALA A 174 -1.74 -21.73 4.54
N ALA A 175 -2.30 -20.63 4.02
CA ALA A 175 -2.80 -20.57 2.66
C ALA A 175 -1.66 -20.59 1.62
N ALA A 176 -0.59 -19.84 1.87
CA ALA A 176 0.54 -19.71 0.96
C ALA A 176 1.36 -21.01 0.85
N SER A 177 1.51 -21.75 1.95
CA SER A 177 2.17 -23.07 1.99
C SER A 177 1.33 -24.17 1.33
N GLY A 178 0.03 -23.95 1.18
CA GLY A 178 -0.93 -24.94 0.70
C GLY A 178 -1.42 -25.91 1.79
N GLU A 179 -1.09 -25.67 3.06
CA GLU A 179 -1.63 -26.42 4.20
C GLU A 179 -3.16 -26.29 4.31
N LYS A 180 -3.67 -25.07 4.04
CA LYS A 180 -5.10 -24.77 3.98
C LYS A 180 -5.47 -24.16 2.63
N THR A 181 -6.70 -24.38 2.20
CA THR A 181 -7.26 -23.59 1.10
C THR A 181 -7.40 -22.12 1.50
N PRO A 182 -7.40 -21.17 0.55
CA PRO A 182 -7.63 -19.75 0.87
C PRO A 182 -8.92 -19.52 1.66
N GLN A 183 -10.00 -20.24 1.35
CA GLN A 183 -11.27 -20.15 2.08
C GLN A 183 -11.09 -20.59 3.53
N GLN A 184 -10.53 -21.78 3.78
CA GLN A 184 -10.33 -22.30 5.14
C GLN A 184 -9.42 -21.39 5.99
N ALA A 185 -8.39 -20.79 5.37
CA ALA A 185 -7.52 -19.84 6.06
C ALA A 185 -8.26 -18.55 6.45
N LEU A 186 -9.07 -17.99 5.54
CA LEU A 186 -9.85 -16.79 5.82
C LEU A 186 -11.00 -17.04 6.80
N ASP A 187 -11.65 -18.20 6.74
CA ASP A 187 -12.66 -18.61 7.72
C ASP A 187 -12.06 -18.72 9.13
N ASN A 188 -10.87 -19.32 9.24
CA ASN A 188 -10.15 -19.41 10.51
C ASN A 188 -9.73 -18.03 11.02
N LEU A 189 -9.21 -17.17 10.13
CA LEU A 189 -8.88 -15.78 10.48
C LEU A 189 -10.11 -15.04 11.01
N ALA A 190 -11.26 -15.12 10.34
CA ALA A 190 -12.49 -14.46 10.75
C ALA A 190 -12.92 -14.92 12.15
N LYS A 191 -12.91 -16.24 12.39
CA LYS A 191 -13.24 -16.82 13.70
C LYS A 191 -12.30 -16.36 14.82
N GLU A 192 -11.00 -16.30 14.55
CA GLU A 192 -10.00 -15.83 15.53
C GLU A 192 -10.16 -14.33 15.82
N GLN A 193 -10.43 -13.52 14.79
CA GLN A 193 -10.71 -12.10 14.95
C GLN A 193 -11.98 -11.87 15.76
N ASP A 194 -13.07 -12.59 15.47
CA ASP A 194 -14.33 -12.52 16.23
C ASP A 194 -14.14 -12.88 17.71
N ALA A 195 -13.31 -13.88 18.01
CA ALA A 195 -13.00 -14.25 19.38
C ALA A 195 -12.29 -13.11 20.14
N ILE A 196 -11.36 -12.39 19.49
CA ILE A 196 -10.72 -11.22 20.08
C ILE A 196 -11.72 -10.08 20.25
N MET A 197 -12.49 -9.75 19.22
CA MET A 197 -13.45 -8.65 19.26
C MET A 197 -14.56 -8.87 20.30
N THR A 198 -15.04 -10.11 20.44
CA THR A 198 -16.01 -10.49 21.49
C THR A 198 -15.46 -10.28 22.89
N ARG A 199 -14.18 -10.61 23.13
CA ARG A 199 -13.53 -10.37 24.43
C ARG A 199 -13.38 -8.87 24.69
N LEU A 200 -13.03 -8.09 23.67
CA LEU A 200 -12.93 -6.63 23.77
C LEU A 200 -14.29 -6.00 24.11
N GLU A 201 -15.36 -6.39 23.43
CA GLU A 201 -16.73 -5.94 23.74
C GLU A 201 -17.10 -6.24 25.20
N ARG A 202 -16.90 -7.50 25.65
CA ARG A 202 -17.23 -7.93 27.02
C ARG A 202 -16.44 -7.18 28.09
N SER A 203 -15.16 -6.94 27.84
CA SER A 203 -14.27 -6.29 28.81
C SER A 203 -14.51 -4.79 28.95
N LYS A 204 -15.15 -4.14 27.96
CA LYS A 204 -15.43 -2.69 27.95
C LYS A 204 -14.18 -1.82 28.17
N VAL A 205 -12.99 -2.33 27.85
CA VAL A 205 -11.71 -1.62 28.01
C VAL A 205 -11.56 -0.43 27.05
N GLN A 206 -12.38 -0.38 26.00
CA GLN A 206 -12.43 0.71 25.03
C GLN A 206 -13.69 1.55 25.27
N PRO A 207 -13.59 2.65 26.05
CA PRO A 207 -14.76 3.47 26.39
C PRO A 207 -15.31 4.26 25.20
N VAL A 208 -14.48 4.47 24.16
CA VAL A 208 -14.84 5.19 22.94
C VAL A 208 -14.62 4.24 21.76
N CYS A 209 -15.68 4.06 20.95
CA CYS A 209 -15.65 3.22 19.74
C CYS A 209 -15.20 1.76 19.96
N GLY A 210 -15.50 1.17 21.13
CA GLY A 210 -15.30 -0.25 21.36
C GLY A 210 -16.14 -1.11 20.40
N PRO A 211 -15.69 -2.35 20.06
CA PRO A 211 -16.43 -3.21 19.15
C PRO A 211 -17.78 -3.59 19.77
N LYS A 212 -18.78 -3.73 18.92
CA LYS A 212 -20.08 -4.29 19.24
C LYS A 212 -20.33 -5.46 18.30
N MET A 213 -20.44 -6.67 18.84
CA MET A 213 -20.60 -7.84 18.00
C MET A 213 -22.03 -7.91 17.47
N ASN A 214 -22.15 -8.23 16.18
CA ASN A 214 -23.42 -8.58 15.59
C ASN A 214 -23.81 -10.01 16.02
N PRO A 215 -25.11 -10.33 16.11
CA PRO A 215 -25.53 -11.71 16.23
C PRO A 215 -25.05 -12.51 15.02
N GLU A 216 -24.77 -13.79 15.22
CA GLU A 216 -24.36 -14.67 14.13
C GLU A 216 -25.46 -14.77 13.07
N ARG A 217 -25.03 -14.73 11.80
CA ARG A 217 -25.88 -14.71 10.61
C ARG A 217 -25.20 -15.50 9.51
N ASP A 218 -26.00 -16.07 8.61
CA ASP A 218 -25.48 -16.71 7.41
C ASP A 218 -24.82 -15.70 6.46
N ALA A 219 -24.05 -16.22 5.49
CA ALA A 219 -23.39 -15.38 4.51
C ALA A 219 -24.37 -14.60 3.63
N GLN A 220 -25.55 -15.17 3.35
CA GLN A 220 -26.54 -14.55 2.48
C GLN A 220 -27.09 -13.25 3.08
N TYR A 221 -27.40 -13.25 4.37
CA TYR A 221 -27.79 -12.06 5.11
C TYR A 221 -26.77 -10.93 4.91
N TRP A 222 -25.47 -11.25 4.99
CA TRP A 222 -24.39 -10.28 4.79
C TRP A 222 -24.28 -9.82 3.34
N PHE A 223 -24.47 -10.71 2.37
CA PHE A 223 -24.48 -10.37 0.94
C PHE A 223 -25.62 -9.44 0.54
N ASP A 224 -26.74 -9.52 1.25
CA ASP A 224 -27.93 -8.69 0.98
C ASP A 224 -27.87 -7.30 1.64
N GLN A 225 -26.83 -7.01 2.45
CA GLN A 225 -26.69 -5.71 3.11
C GLN A 225 -26.19 -4.61 2.15
N PRO A 226 -26.54 -3.34 2.38
CA PRO A 226 -25.91 -2.23 1.68
C PRO A 226 -24.39 -2.20 1.92
N GLY A 227 -23.60 -2.11 0.85
CA GLY A 227 -22.13 -2.12 0.93
C GLY A 227 -21.53 -3.49 1.30
N ALA A 228 -22.32 -4.56 1.14
CA ALA A 228 -21.96 -5.93 1.47
C ALA A 228 -20.63 -6.43 0.89
N PRO A 229 -20.01 -7.44 1.54
CA PRO A 229 -19.00 -8.27 0.88
C PRO A 229 -19.59 -8.87 -0.40
N LYS A 230 -18.72 -9.09 -1.40
CA LYS A 230 -19.17 -9.57 -2.71
C LYS A 230 -19.32 -11.11 -2.69
N PRO A 231 -20.45 -11.66 -3.16
CA PRO A 231 -20.61 -13.10 -3.28
C PRO A 231 -19.67 -13.67 -4.35
N LYS A 232 -19.52 -14.99 -4.38
CA LYS A 232 -18.70 -15.66 -5.39
C LYS A 232 -19.21 -15.34 -6.81
N LEU A 233 -18.29 -14.93 -7.70
CA LEU A 233 -18.62 -14.67 -9.10
C LEU A 233 -18.60 -15.97 -9.92
N ALA A 234 -19.37 -16.00 -11.01
CA ALA A 234 -19.30 -17.10 -11.98
C ALA A 234 -17.90 -17.22 -12.63
N ASN A 235 -17.19 -16.10 -12.78
CA ASN A 235 -15.81 -16.05 -13.27
C ASN A 235 -14.94 -15.13 -12.42
N GLU A 236 -14.15 -15.72 -11.52
CA GLU A 236 -13.16 -15.00 -10.68
C GLU A 236 -11.76 -14.94 -11.33
N LYS A 237 -11.61 -15.44 -12.57
CA LYS A 237 -10.33 -15.46 -13.30
C LYS A 237 -10.53 -14.98 -14.74
N PRO A 238 -11.05 -13.76 -14.96
CA PRO A 238 -11.11 -13.19 -16.30
C PRO A 238 -9.69 -13.08 -16.89
N LYS A 239 -9.62 -13.07 -18.22
CA LYS A 239 -8.35 -12.85 -18.92
C LYS A 239 -7.85 -11.43 -18.59
N GLY A 240 -6.57 -11.31 -18.25
CA GLY A 240 -5.95 -10.03 -17.99
C GLY A 240 -5.90 -9.14 -19.24
N GLU A 241 -6.01 -7.83 -19.02
CA GLU A 241 -5.94 -6.80 -20.05
C GLU A 241 -4.73 -5.89 -19.79
N THR A 242 -4.14 -5.38 -20.86
CA THR A 242 -2.99 -4.46 -20.79
C THR A 242 -3.38 -3.09 -21.35
N VAL A 243 -2.85 -2.03 -20.75
CA VAL A 243 -2.99 -0.66 -21.24
C VAL A 243 -1.65 -0.13 -21.72
N ALA A 244 -1.64 0.57 -22.86
CA ALA A 244 -0.44 1.25 -23.33
C ALA A 244 -0.09 2.40 -22.36
N TYR A 245 1.19 2.51 -21.99
CA TYR A 245 1.62 3.47 -20.98
C TYR A 245 1.32 4.94 -21.36
N GLY A 246 1.43 5.29 -22.65
CA GLY A 246 1.08 6.63 -23.12
C GLY A 246 -0.40 6.97 -22.91
N ASP A 247 -1.30 5.99 -23.05
CA ASP A 247 -2.73 6.21 -22.83
C ASP A 247 -3.07 6.31 -21.34
N LEU A 248 -2.36 5.55 -20.50
CA LEU A 248 -2.42 5.71 -19.05
C LEU A 248 -2.04 7.15 -18.62
N LEU A 249 -0.94 7.70 -19.16
CA LEU A 249 -0.53 9.08 -18.85
C LEU A 249 -1.58 10.11 -19.29
N LYS A 250 -2.19 9.92 -20.47
CA LYS A 250 -3.29 10.79 -20.93
C LYS A 250 -4.50 10.73 -20.00
N GLN A 251 -4.86 9.54 -19.49
CA GLN A 251 -5.94 9.40 -18.51
C GLN A 251 -5.64 10.17 -17.22
N TRP A 252 -4.40 10.10 -16.74
CA TRP A 252 -3.96 10.83 -15.55
C TRP A 252 -3.98 12.35 -15.75
N GLU A 253 -3.58 12.82 -16.92
CA GLU A 253 -3.63 14.24 -17.26
C GLU A 253 -5.06 14.75 -17.43
N ALA A 254 -5.91 14.00 -18.13
CA ALA A 254 -7.31 14.36 -18.34
C ALA A 254 -8.09 14.45 -17.02
N ALA A 255 -7.79 13.57 -16.06
CA ALA A 255 -8.44 13.56 -14.76
C ALA A 255 -8.02 14.73 -13.83
N ARG A 256 -7.01 15.53 -14.21
CA ARG A 256 -6.67 16.78 -13.47
C ARG A 256 -7.67 17.91 -13.72
N LYS A 257 -8.49 17.83 -14.76
CA LYS A 257 -9.53 18.82 -15.10
C LYS A 257 -10.78 18.59 -14.26
#